data_AF-A0A738G5G8-F1
#
_entry.id   AF-A0A738G5G8-F1
#
_cell.length_a   1.000
_cell.length_b   1.000
_cell.length_c   1.000
_cell.angle_alpha   90.00
_cell.angle_beta   90.00
_cell.angle_gamma   90.00
#
_symmetry.space_group_name_H-M   'P 1'
#
loop_
_entity.id
_entity.type
_entity.pdbx_description
1 polymer ?
#
loop_
_entity_poly.entity_id
_entity_poly.type
_entity_poly.pdbx_seq_one_letter_code
_entity_poly.pdbx_strand_id
1 'polypeptide(L)' 'MKLLITGGCGFLGSNLASFALSQGIDLIVFDNLSRKGATDNLHWLSSL' A
#
# COMPACT_ATOMS: atom_id res chain seq x y z
N MET A 1 13.43 6.81 -8.02
CA MET A 1 13.54 6.81 -6.55
C MET A 1 12.61 5.73 -6.03
N LYS A 2 12.99 4.98 -4.99
CA LYS A 2 12.15 3.93 -4.41
C LYS A 2 11.53 4.39 -3.09
N LEU A 3 10.25 4.11 -2.87
CA LEU A 3 9.52 4.43 -1.64
C LEU A 3 9.15 3.14 -0.90
N LEU A 4 9.45 3.06 0.39
CA LEU A 4 9.00 1.98 1.28
C LEU A 4 7.90 2.50 2.21
N ILE A 5 6.76 1.82 2.25
CA ILE A 5 5.69 2.07 3.23
C ILE A 5 5.51 0.82 4.10
N THR A 6 5.88 0.93 5.38
CA THR A 6 5.56 -0.08 6.39
C THR A 6 4.14 0.11 6.91
N GLY A 7 3.37 -0.97 7.06
CA GLY A 7 1.94 -0.87 7.36
C GLY A 7 1.12 -0.34 6.18
N GLY A 8 1.62 -0.54 4.95
CA GLY A 8 1.05 0.02 3.73
C GLY A 8 -0.31 -0.53 3.33
N CYS A 9 -0.79 -1.60 3.99
CA CYS A 9 -2.16 -2.10 3.81
C CYS A 9 -3.13 -1.57 4.89
N GLY A 10 -2.66 -0.71 5.81
CA GLY A 10 -3.51 0.03 6.76
C GLY A 10 -4.25 1.20 6.13
N PHE A 11 -5.05 1.93 6.91
CA PHE A 11 -5.88 3.05 6.40
C PHE A 11 -5.05 4.17 5.74
N LEU A 12 -4.08 4.75 6.45
CA LEU A 12 -3.22 5.79 5.86
C LEU A 12 -2.28 5.18 4.81
N GLY A 13 -1.71 4.03 5.13
CA GLY A 13 -0.74 3.34 4.29
C GLY A 13 -1.26 3.08 2.89
N SER A 14 -2.49 2.56 2.77
CA SER A 14 -3.05 2.20 1.46
C SER A 14 -3.42 3.42 0.62
N ASN A 15 -3.90 4.49 1.24
CA ASN A 15 -4.19 5.74 0.52
C ASN A 15 -2.89 6.42 0.03
N LEU A 16 -1.84 6.44 0.85
CA LEU A 16 -0.53 6.96 0.45
C LEU A 16 0.12 6.09 -0.64
N ALA A 17 -0.01 4.76 -0.54
CA ALA A 17 0.44 3.81 -1.55
C ALA A 17 -0.26 4.04 -2.89
N SER A 18 -1.59 4.17 -2.90
CA SER A 18 -2.37 4.48 -4.09
C SER A 18 -1.92 5.80 -4.74
N PHE A 19 -1.71 6.86 -3.94
CA PHE A 19 -1.18 8.12 -4.44
C PHE A 19 0.22 7.96 -5.04
N ALA A 20 1.13 7.27 -4.36
CA ALA A 20 2.49 7.04 -4.87
C ALA A 20 2.50 6.29 -6.22
N LEU A 21 1.64 5.27 -6.36
CA LEU A 21 1.45 4.55 -7.63
C LEU A 21 0.96 5.49 -8.74
N SER A 22 -0.01 6.37 -8.46
CA SER A 22 -0.50 7.35 -9.43
C SER A 22 0.57 8.34 -9.91
N GLN A 23 1.62 8.55 -9.12
CA GLN A 23 2.77 9.40 -9.46
C GLN A 23 3.89 8.64 -10.18
N GLY A 24 3.71 7.34 -10.47
CA GLY A 24 4.72 6.50 -11.10
C GLY A 24 5.92 6.20 -10.21
N ILE A 25 5.77 6.28 -8.88
CA ILE A 25 6.84 5.99 -7.92
C ILE A 25 7.00 4.47 -7.79
N ASP A 26 8.24 3.99 -7.87
CA ASP A 26 8.60 2.60 -7.56
C ASP A 26 8.38 2.34 -6.06
N LEU A 27 7.29 1.64 -5.75
CA LEU A 27 6.74 1.49 -4.41
C LEU A 27 6.93 0.07 -3.88
N ILE A 28 7.38 -0.03 -2.63
CA ILE A 28 7.46 -1.27 -1.85
C ILE A 28 6.55 -1.10 -0.63
N VAL A 29 5.60 -2.02 -0.46
CA VAL A 29 4.77 -2.11 0.76
C VAL A 29 5.25 -3.29 1.59
N PHE A 30 5.47 -3.05 2.88
CA PHE A 30 5.75 -4.11 3.86
C PHE A 30 4.66 -4.11 4.93
N ASP A 31 3.89 -5.19 5.03
CA ASP A 31 2.76 -5.31 5.94
C ASP A 31 2.61 -6.76 6.42
N ASN A 32 2.13 -6.96 7.64
CA ASN A 32 1.86 -8.29 8.21
C ASN A 32 0.39 -8.70 8.10
N LEU A 33 -0.46 -7.86 7.51
CA LEU A 33 -1.88 -8.05 7.28
C LEU A 33 -2.71 -8.33 8.55
N SER A 34 -2.18 -7.98 9.73
CA SER A 34 -2.82 -8.28 11.01
C SER A 34 -4.13 -7.49 11.25
N ARG A 35 -4.28 -6.34 10.60
CA ARG A 35 -5.50 -5.53 10.70
C ARG A 35 -6.59 -6.13 9.80
N LYS A 36 -7.77 -6.40 10.37
CA LYS A 36 -8.96 -6.77 9.57
C LYS A 36 -9.19 -5.76 8.44
N GLY A 37 -9.27 -6.26 7.21
CA GLY A 37 -9.38 -5.44 5.98
C GLY A 37 -8.04 -5.14 5.28
N ALA A 38 -6.88 -5.44 5.88
CA ALA A 38 -5.59 -5.23 5.24
C ALA A 38 -5.42 -6.08 3.97
N THR A 39 -5.90 -7.33 3.98
CA THR A 39 -5.89 -8.19 2.78
C THR A 39 -6.76 -7.63 1.65
N ASP A 40 -7.90 -7.00 1.97
CA ASP A 40 -8.75 -6.35 0.97
C ASP A 40 -8.03 -5.14 0.35
N ASN A 41 -7.34 -4.34 1.19
CA ASN A 41 -6.51 -3.23 0.72
C ASN A 41 -5.33 -3.73 -0.14
N LEU A 42 -4.69 -4.84 0.21
CA LEU A 42 -3.63 -5.45 -0.60
C LEU A 42 -4.15 -5.84 -1.99
N HIS A 43 -5.31 -6.50 -2.04
CA HIS A 43 -5.94 -6.88 -3.32
C HIS A 43 -6.31 -5.65 -4.15
N TRP A 44 -6.89 -4.62 -3.51
CA TRP A 44 -7.21 -3.38 -4.19
C TRP A 44 -5.96 -2.67 -4.74
N LEU A 45 -4.92 -2.48 -3.94
CA LEU A 45 -3.66 -1.87 -4.37
C LEU A 45 -2.98 -2.63 -5.51
N SER A 46 -3.09 -3.96 -5.52
CA SER A 46 -2.53 -4.81 -6.59
C SER A 46 -3.31 -4.73 -7.91
N SER A 47 -4.49 -4.10 -7.91
CA SER A 47 -5.32 -3.88 -9.09
C SER A 47 -5.21 -2.47 -9.70
N LEU A 48 -4.48 -1.57 -9.03
CA LEU A 48 -4.20 -0.20 -9.49
C LEU A 48 -3.02 -0.17 -10.47
#